data_AF-A0A9D6N8X4-F1
#
_entry.id   AF-A0A9D6N8X4-F1
#
_cell.length_a   1.000
_cell.length_b   1.000
_cell.length_c   1.000
_cell.angle_alpha   90.00
_cell.angle_beta   90.00
_cell.angle_gamma   90.00
#
_symmetry.space_group_name_H-M   'P 1'
#
loop_
_entity.id
_entity.type
_entity.pdbx_description
1 polymer ?
#
loop_
_entity_poly.entity_id
_entity_poly.type
_entity_poly.pdbx_seq_one_letter_code
_entity_poly.pdbx_strand_id
1 'polypeptide(L)' 'MNDRIERLQGILQQDPGDSSSRHALGLEYRAQGELSKALECFRETRDRDAGYLATYYQLGKVL' A
#
# COMPACT_ATOMS: atom_id res chain seq x y z
N MET A 1 3.51 7.49 -17.04
CA MET A 1 4.23 7.52 -15.76
C MET A 1 3.23 7.84 -14.68
N ASN A 2 3.00 6.91 -13.74
CA ASN A 2 2.12 7.19 -12.61
C ASN A 2 2.97 7.84 -11.52
N ASP A 3 3.13 9.17 -11.64
CA ASP A 3 3.94 10.05 -10.77
C ASP A 3 3.71 9.76 -9.28
N ARG A 4 2.48 9.39 -8.92
CA ARG A 4 2.11 9.05 -7.56
C ARG A 4 2.79 7.79 -7.02
N ILE A 5 2.90 6.73 -7.83
CA ILE A 5 3.56 5.48 -7.42
C ILE A 5 5.04 5.71 -7.19
N GLU A 6 5.71 6.38 -8.13
CA GLU A 6 7.15 6.66 -8.03
C GLU A 6 7.45 7.51 -6.79
N ARG A 7 6.62 8.50 -6.50
CA ARG A 7 6.75 9.32 -5.30
C ARG A 7 6.56 8.51 -4.01
N LEU A 8 5.56 7.63 -3.94
CA LEU A 8 5.31 6.79 -2.76
C LEU A 8 6.45 5.79 -2.55
N GLN A 9 6.98 5.21 -3.62
CA GLN A 9 8.18 4.36 -3.55
C GLN A 9 9.40 5.15 -3.05
N GLY A 10 9.59 6.39 -3.51
CA GLY A 10 10.64 7.27 -3.00
C GLY A 10 10.52 7.56 -1.51
N ILE A 11 9.29 7.81 -1.02
CA ILE A 11 9.03 7.98 0.42
C ILE A 11 9.39 6.69 1.16
N LEU A 12 8.96 5.53 0.67
CA LEU A 12 9.23 4.24 1.31
C LEU A 12 10.70 3.81 1.25
N GLN A 13 11.49 4.36 0.32
CA GLN A 13 12.94 4.19 0.32
C GLN A 13 13.61 5.00 1.43
N GLN A 14 13.11 6.20 1.74
CA GLN A 14 13.63 7.05 2.82
C GLN A 14 13.12 6.60 4.19
N ASP A 15 11.85 6.21 4.26
CA ASP A 15 11.18 5.69 5.45
C ASP A 15 10.39 4.42 5.11
N PRO A 16 11.04 3.23 5.20
CA PRO A 16 10.33 1.97 5.03
C PRO A 16 9.22 1.76 6.06
N GLY A 17 9.25 2.44 7.21
CA GLY A 17 8.27 2.32 8.28
C GLY A 17 6.93 3.01 8.01
N ASP A 18 6.85 3.87 6.98
CA ASP A 18 5.64 4.65 6.74
C ASP A 18 4.48 3.78 6.19
N SER A 19 3.66 3.28 7.12
CA SER A 19 2.44 2.53 6.86
C SER A 19 1.45 3.29 5.99
N SER A 20 1.40 4.62 6.09
CA SER A 20 0.46 5.45 5.35
C SER A 20 0.82 5.50 3.85
N SER A 21 2.10 5.73 3.52
CA SER A 21 2.56 5.70 2.13
C SER A 21 2.46 4.30 1.52
N ARG A 22 2.74 3.25 2.29
CA ARG A 22 2.57 1.87 1.82
C ARG A 22 1.11 1.52 1.55
N HIS A 23 0.20 1.95 2.42
CA HIS A 23 -1.23 1.80 2.19
C HIS A 23 -1.69 2.55 0.94
N ALA A 24 -1.24 3.81 0.78
CA ALA A 24 -1.53 4.61 -0.41
C ALA A 24 -1.00 3.95 -1.69
N LEU A 25 0.19 3.35 -1.63
CA LEU A 25 0.78 2.63 -2.76
C LEU A 25 -0.09 1.44 -3.18
N GLY A 26 -0.62 0.70 -2.19
CA GLY A 26 -1.57 -0.38 -2.44
C GLY A 26 -2.86 0.10 -3.12
N LEU A 27 -3.37 1.28 -2.74
CA LEU A 27 -4.56 1.89 -3.38
C LEU A 27 -4.29 2.24 -4.85
N GLU A 28 -3.12 2.80 -5.16
CA GLU A 28 -2.71 3.14 -6.53
C GLU A 28 -2.57 1.89 -7.41
N TYR A 29 -1.94 0.83 -6.90
CA TYR A 29 -1.85 -0.44 -7.61
C TYR A 29 -3.23 -1.03 -7.87
N ARG A 30 -4.13 -1.00 -6.89
CA ARG A 30 -5.50 -1.48 -7.08
C ARG A 30 -6.24 -0.67 -8.15
N ALA A 31 -6.09 0.65 -8.16
CA ALA A 31 -6.71 1.52 -9.15
C ALA A 31 -6.24 1.21 -10.59
N GLN A 32 -5.03 0.68 -10.74
CA GLN A 32 -4.47 0.22 -12.02
C GLN A 32 -4.85 -1.23 -12.38
N GLY A 33 -5.61 -1.93 -11.54
CA GLY A 33 -5.92 -3.35 -11.72
C GLY A 33 -4.78 -4.29 -11.32
N GLU A 34 -3.68 -3.77 -10.77
CA GLU A 34 -2.51 -4.52 -10.31
C GLU A 34 -2.78 -5.15 -8.92
N LEU A 35 -3.78 -6.01 -8.83
CA LEU A 35 -4.30 -6.53 -7.55
C LEU A 35 -3.25 -7.27 -6.72
N SER A 36 -2.33 -8.02 -7.36
CA SER A 36 -1.27 -8.74 -6.66
C SER A 36 -0.33 -7.78 -5.89
N LYS A 37 0.08 -6.69 -6.53
CA LYS A 37 0.94 -5.66 -5.90
C LYS A 37 0.18 -4.89 -4.83
N ALA A 38 -1.10 -4.62 -5.05
CA ALA A 38 -1.96 -4.00 -4.04
C ALA A 38 -2.06 -4.86 -2.78
N LEU A 39 -2.29 -6.16 -2.95
CA LEU A 39 -2.40 -7.12 -1.87
C LEU A 39 -1.08 -7.24 -1.08
N GLU A 40 0.05 -7.23 -1.76
CA GLU A 40 1.39 -7.22 -1.14
C GLU A 40 1.57 -5.98 -0.26
N CYS A 41 1.27 -4.78 -0.80
CA CYS A 41 1.35 -3.54 -0.02
C CYS A 41 0.47 -3.57 1.23
N PHE A 42 -0.77 -4.05 1.10
CA PHE A 42 -1.68 -4.12 2.26
C PHE A 42 -1.25 -5.18 3.28
N ARG A 43 -0.71 -6.33 2.84
CA ARG A 43 -0.17 -7.34 3.75
C ARG A 43 1.03 -6.80 4.51
N GLU A 44 1.96 -6.15 3.82
CA GLU A 44 3.10 -5.51 4.47
C GLU A 44 2.68 -4.40 5.45
N THR A 45 1.69 -3.57 5.10
CA THR A 45 1.16 -2.56 6.04
C THR A 45 0.59 -3.24 7.28
N ARG A 46 -0.20 -4.31 7.13
CA ARG A 46 -0.74 -5.07 8.27
C ARG A 46 0.36 -5.68 9.14
N ASP A 47 1.39 -6.25 8.52
CA ASP A 47 2.45 -6.96 9.23
C ASP A 47 3.37 -5.99 10.00
N ARG A 48 3.52 -4.74 9.52
CA ARG A 48 4.29 -3.68 10.19
C ARG A 48 3.48 -2.86 11.18
N ASP A 49 2.22 -2.60 10.85
CA ASP A 49 1.29 -1.82 11.65
C ASP A 49 -0.07 -2.51 11.67
N ALA A 50 -0.19 -3.48 12.59
CA ALA A 50 -1.42 -4.20 12.81
C ALA A 50 -2.57 -3.28 13.29
N GLY A 51 -2.27 -2.06 13.76
CA GLY A 51 -3.23 -1.05 14.18
C GLY A 51 -3.81 -0.22 13.03
N TYR A 52 -3.27 -0.32 11.81
CA TYR A 52 -3.72 0.46 10.66
C TYR A 52 -5.05 -0.06 10.10
N LEU A 53 -6.15 0.31 10.77
CA LEU A 53 -7.52 -0.20 10.50
C LEU A 53 -7.94 -0.10 9.03
N ALA A 54 -7.55 0.97 8.34
CA ALA A 54 -7.92 1.18 6.93
C ALA A 54 -7.41 0.04 6.03
N THR A 55 -6.30 -0.60 6.36
CA THR A 55 -5.72 -1.72 5.58
C THR A 55 -6.62 -2.94 5.57
N TYR A 56 -7.30 -3.26 6.67
CA TYR A 56 -8.20 -4.41 6.73
C TYR A 56 -9.41 -4.25 5.81
N TYR A 57 -9.96 -3.04 5.72
CA TYR A 57 -11.04 -2.74 4.78
C TYR A 57 -10.59 -2.94 3.33
N GLN A 58 -9.36 -2.55 2.97
CA GLN A 58 -8.85 -2.76 1.62
C GLN A 58 -8.54 -4.24 1.34
N LEU A 59 -7.98 -4.98 2.30
CA LEU A 59 -7.75 -6.42 2.16
C LEU A 59 -9.05 -7.18 1.88
N GLY A 60 -10.13 -6.88 2.59
CA GLY A 60 -11.44 -7.49 2.36
C GLY A 60 -12.09 -7.12 1.02
N LYS A 61 -11.63 -6.05 0.35
CA LYS A 61 -12.11 -5.67 -0.99
C LYS A 61 -11.28 -6.27 -2.13
N VAL A 62 -10.04 -6.68 -1.84
CA VAL A 62 -9.12 -7.23 -2.85
C VAL A 62 -9.20 -8.76 -2.89
N LEU A 63 -9.58 -9.39 -1.78
CA LEU A 63 -9.93 -10.81 -1.68
C LEU A 63 -11.36 -11.06 -2.15
#